data_AF-A0AB33BHN6-F1
#
_entry.id   AF-A0AB33BHN6-F1
#
_cell.length_a   1.000
_cell.length_b   1.000
_cell.length_c   1.000
_cell.angle_alpha   90.00
_cell.angle_beta   90.00
_cell.angle_gamma   90.00
#
_symmetry.space_group_name_H-M   'P 1'
#
loop_
_entity.id
_entity.type
_entity.pdbx_description
1 polymer ?
#
loop_
_entity_poly.entity_id
_entity_poly.type
_entity_poly.pdbx_seq_one_letter_code
_entity_poly.pdbx_strand_id
1 'polypeptide(L)' 'MKVIDLVMAQMAYGWTPEEIQINHRHLSMSQIHSAFAYYWDHKEELDGAIAADLEYAQKMRHSAIESPFVARLKTQGILK' A
#
# COMPACT_ATOMS: atom_id res chain seq x y z
N MET A 1 -3.87 -3.16 -11.25
CA MET A 1 -3.71 -3.30 -9.79
C MET A 1 -3.08 -4.66 -9.51
N LYS A 2 -2.09 -4.74 -8.61
CA LYS A 2 -1.43 -6.01 -8.24
C LYS A 2 -2.29 -6.76 -7.20
N VAL A 3 -2.06 -8.07 -7.05
CA VAL A 3 -2.70 -8.89 -6.00
C VAL A 3 -2.37 -8.34 -4.61
N ILE A 4 -1.10 -8.01 -4.37
CA ILE A 4 -0.65 -7.45 -3.09
C ILE A 4 -1.40 -6.15 -2.74
N ASP A 5 -1.69 -5.29 -3.72
CA ASP A 5 -2.43 -4.04 -3.47
C ASP A 5 -3.84 -4.32 -2.91
N LEU A 6 -4.52 -5.35 -3.42
CA LEU A 6 -5.84 -5.79 -2.97
C LEU A 6 -5.81 -6.39 -1.56
N VAL A 7 -4.82 -7.24 -1.31
CA VAL A 7 -4.61 -7.86 0.02
C VAL A 7 -4.30 -6.80 1.06
N MET A 8 -3.47 -5.82 0.71
CA MET A 8 -3.15 -4.70 1.59
C MET A 8 -4.37 -3.81 1.88
N ALA A 9 -5.30 -3.65 0.93
CA ALA A 9 -6.54 -2.93 1.19
C ALA A 9 -7.36 -3.60 2.31
N GLN A 10 -7.42 -4.93 2.31
CA GLN A 10 -8.07 -5.70 3.38
C GLN A 10 -7.26 -5.65 4.69
N MET A 11 -5.94 -5.86 4.65
CA MET A 11 -5.12 -5.93 5.86
C MET A 11 -4.95 -4.58 6.56
N ALA A 12 -4.77 -3.49 5.81
CA ALA A 12 -4.48 -2.17 6.35
C ALA A 12 -5.76 -1.40 6.73
N TYR A 13 -6.83 -1.54 5.96
CA TYR A 13 -8.06 -0.77 6.13
C TYR A 13 -9.27 -1.61 6.53
N GLY A 14 -9.17 -2.95 6.53
CA GLY A 14 -10.28 -3.84 6.83
C GLY A 14 -11.31 -3.95 5.71
N TRP A 15 -10.99 -3.50 4.48
CA TRP A 15 -11.98 -3.41 3.41
C TRP A 15 -12.52 -4.78 3.00
N THR A 16 -13.84 -4.86 2.84
CA THR A 16 -14.50 -6.03 2.23
C THR A 16 -14.29 -6.04 0.71
N PRO A 17 -14.50 -7.17 0.01
CA PRO A 17 -14.53 -7.22 -1.45
C PRO A 17 -15.42 -6.14 -2.09
N GLU A 18 -16.59 -5.87 -1.50
CA GLU A 18 -17.53 -4.85 -1.97
C GLU A 18 -16.95 -3.43 -1.80
N GLU A 19 -16.33 -3.14 -0.66
CA GLU A 19 -15.68 -1.84 -0.42
C GLU A 19 -14.49 -1.62 -1.36
N ILE A 20 -13.71 -2.67 -1.62
CA ILE A 20 -12.67 -2.67 -2.64
C ILE A 20 -13.26 -2.35 -4.01
N GLN A 21 -14.39 -2.98 -4.38
CA GLN A 21 -15.03 -2.70 -5.66
C GLN A 21 -15.56 -1.27 -5.76
N ILE A 22 -16.12 -0.73 -4.68
CA ILE A 22 -16.61 0.66 -4.62
C ILE A 22 -15.47 1.65 -4.87
N ASN A 23 -14.31 1.41 -4.27
CA ASN A 23 -13.12 2.26 -4.42
C ASN A 23 -12.38 2.02 -5.75
N HIS A 24 -12.50 0.81 -6.33
CA HIS A 24 -11.83 0.40 -7.55
C HIS A 24 -12.82 -0.18 -8.58
N ARG A 25 -13.76 0.66 -9.04
CA ARG A 25 -14.92 0.28 -9.88
C ARG A 25 -14.60 -0.46 -11.19
N HIS A 26 -13.35 -0.39 -11.65
CA HIS A 26 -12.90 -1.09 -12.85
C HIS A 26 -12.60 -2.58 -12.59
N LEU A 27 -12.57 -3.02 -11.33
CA LEU A 27 -12.45 -4.42 -10.97
C LEU A 27 -13.83 -5.08 -10.85
N SER A 28 -13.93 -6.28 -11.41
CA SER A 28 -15.05 -7.17 -11.15
C SER A 28 -14.88 -7.91 -9.83
N MET A 29 -15.99 -8.34 -9.23
CA MET A 29 -15.96 -9.19 -8.03
C MET A 29 -15.17 -10.48 -8.25
N SER A 30 -15.26 -11.07 -9.45
CA SER A 30 -14.46 -12.25 -9.81
C SER A 30 -12.97 -11.97 -9.75
N GLN A 31 -12.49 -10.83 -10.24
CA GLN A 31 -11.07 -10.48 -10.15
C GLN A 31 -10.61 -10.27 -8.70
N ILE A 32 -11.45 -9.64 -7.87
CA ILE A 32 -11.14 -9.40 -6.45
C ILE A 32 -11.05 -10.74 -5.71
N HIS A 33 -12.05 -11.61 -5.84
CA HIS A 33 -12.02 -12.92 -5.20
C HIS A 33 -10.91 -13.82 -5.72
N SER A 34 -10.62 -13.81 -7.04
CA SER A 34 -9.50 -14.56 -7.60
C SER A 34 -8.15 -14.08 -7.07
N ALA A 35 -7.99 -12.77 -6.84
CA ALA A 35 -6.77 -12.23 -6.24
C ALA A 35 -6.61 -12.71 -4.78
N PHE A 36 -7.70 -12.75 -4.01
CA PHE A 36 -7.66 -13.29 -2.65
C PHE A 36 -7.40 -14.79 -2.61
N ALA A 37 -7.99 -15.58 -3.51
CA ALA A 37 -7.68 -17.00 -3.63
C ALA A 37 -6.19 -17.20 -3.96
N TYR A 38 -5.68 -16.49 -4.97
CA TYR A 38 -4.25 -16.52 -5.31
C TYR A 38 -3.36 -16.13 -4.13
N TYR A 39 -3.75 -15.12 -3.35
CA TYR A 39 -2.99 -14.75 -2.16
C TYR A 39 -2.91 -15.89 -1.14
N TRP A 40 -4.02 -16.56 -0.84
CA TRP A 40 -4.03 -17.65 0.12
C TRP A 40 -3.22 -18.86 -0.35
N ASP A 41 -3.22 -19.15 -1.65
CA ASP A 41 -2.41 -20.21 -2.24
C ASP A 41 -0.89 -19.87 -2.22
N HIS A 42 -0.54 -18.59 -2.15
CA HIS A 42 0.85 -18.08 -2.20
C HIS A 42 1.23 -17.23 -0.97
N LYS A 43 0.59 -17.48 0.17
CA LYS A 43 0.60 -16.56 1.32
C LYS A 43 2.00 -16.25 1.85
N GLU A 44 2.83 -17.27 2.04
CA GLU A 44 4.18 -17.09 2.59
C GLU A 44 5.06 -16.21 1.70
N GLU A 45 5.01 -16.43 0.38
CA GLU A 45 5.76 -15.65 -0.61
C GLU A 45 5.33 -14.19 -0.59
N LEU A 46 4.01 -13.95 -0.64
CA LEU A 46 3.45 -12.61 -0.75
C LEU A 46 3.55 -11.83 0.56
N ASP A 47 3.41 -12.49 1.72
CA ASP A 47 3.67 -11.87 3.03
C ASP A 47 5.15 -11.47 3.14
N GLY A 48 6.07 -12.30 2.64
CA GLY A 48 7.49 -11.96 2.55
C GLY A 48 7.75 -10.74 1.67
N ALA A 49 7.12 -10.66 0.50
CA ALA A 49 7.21 -9.51 -0.39
C ALA A 49 6.66 -8.22 0.26
N ILE A 50 5.51 -8.31 0.94
CA ILE A 50 4.91 -7.20 1.69
C ILE A 50 5.87 -6.69 2.78
N ALA A 51 6.47 -7.61 3.55
CA ALA A 51 7.41 -7.25 4.61
C ALA A 51 8.66 -6.56 4.05
N ALA A 52 9.20 -7.08 2.94
CA ALA A 52 10.37 -6.50 2.26
C ALA A 52 10.08 -5.08 1.72
N ASP A 53 8.91 -4.88 1.11
CA ASP A 53 8.46 -3.56 0.62
C ASP A 53 8.31 -2.56 1.78
N LEU A 54 7.77 -3.01 2.93
CA LEU A 54 7.67 -2.22 4.15
C LEU A 54 9.05 -1.82 4.70
N GLU A 55 9.98 -2.76 4.78
CA GLU A 55 11.35 -2.49 5.24
C GLU A 55 12.06 -1.51 4.31
N TYR A 56 11.91 -1.70 3.00
CA TYR A 56 12.46 -0.79 1.99
C TYR A 56 11.88 0.62 2.12
N ALA A 57 10.55 0.75 2.24
CA ALA A 57 9.89 2.04 2.44
C ALA A 57 10.37 2.74 3.73
N GLN A 58 10.56 1.99 4.82
CA GLN A 58 11.11 2.52 6.06
C GLN A 58 12.55 3.02 5.88
N LYS A 59 13.43 2.24 5.24
CA LYS A 59 14.81 2.67 4.95
C LYS A 59 14.83 3.96 4.14
N MET A 60 14.04 4.02 3.07
CA MET A 60 13.92 5.22 2.23
C MET A 60 13.45 6.44 3.01
N ARG A 61 12.50 6.27 3.94
CA ARG A 61 12.01 7.35 4.80
C ARG A 61 13.08 7.87 5.75
N HIS A 62 13.94 7.00 6.30
CA HIS A 62 15.03 7.40 7.19
C HIS A 62 16.19 8.07 6.42
N SER A 63 16.46 7.64 5.18
CA SER A 63 17.50 8.22 4.33
C SER A 63 17.03 9.44 3.54
N ALA A 64 15.74 9.77 3.57
CA ALA A 64 15.20 10.91 2.85
C ALA A 64 15.73 12.21 3.47
N ILE A 65 16.62 12.88 2.74
CA ILE A 65 17.05 14.23 3.06
C ILE A 65 15.84 15.15 2.95
N GLU A 66 15.71 16.08 3.89
CA GLU A 66 14.67 17.10 3.83
C GLU A 66 14.74 17.82 2.48
N SER A 67 13.63 17.79 1.73
CA SER A 67 13.55 18.48 0.45
C SER A 67 13.86 19.97 0.67
N PRO A 68 14.68 20.60 -0.19
CA PRO A 68 14.95 22.05 -0.11
C PRO A 68 13.66 22.90 -0.07
N PHE A 69 12.58 22.40 -0.68
CA PHE A 69 11.27 23.04 -0.61
C PHE A 69 10.68 23.03 0.81
N VAL A 70 10.76 21.90 1.51
CA VAL A 70 10.28 21.75 2.89
C VAL A 70 11.12 22.60 3.85
N ALA A 71 12.45 22.57 3.71
CA ALA A 71 13.36 23.40 4.48
C ALA A 71 13.03 24.90 4.35
N ARG A 72 12.74 25.36 3.12
CA ARG A 72 12.32 26.74 2.85
C ARG A 72 10.99 27.09 3.54
N LEU A 73 9.99 26.21 3.46
CA LEU A 73 8.68 26.45 4.09
C LEU A 73 8.76 26.49 5.62
N LYS A 74 9.61 25.67 6.23
CA LYS A 74 9.89 25.73 7.68
C LYS A 74 10.57 27.03 8.08
N THR A 75 11.57 27.47 7.31
CA THR A 75 12.26 28.76 7.55
C THR A 75 11.30 29.94 7.45
N GLN A 76 10.29 29.85 6.58
CA GLN A 76 9.25 30.88 6.41
C GLN A 76 8.10 30.78 7.44
N GLY A 77 8.13 29.82 8.36
CA GLY A 77 7.08 29.61 9.37
C GLY A 77 5.75 29.10 8.81
N ILE A 78 5.72 28.65 7.55
CA ILE A 78 4.52 28.12 6.87
C ILE A 78 4.28 26.67 7.27
N LEU A 79 5.36 25.89 7.44
CA LEU A 79 5.35 24.57 8.05
C LEU A 79 5.98 24.65 9.45
N LYS A 80 5.41 23.91 10.41
CA LYS A 80 6.02 23.69 11.73
C LYS A 80 6.96 22.48 11.70
#